data_AF-A0A7V7HHI0-F1
#
_entry.id   AF-A0A7V7HHI0-F1
#
_cell.length_a   1.000
_cell.length_b   1.000
_cell.length_c   1.000
_cell.angle_alpha   90.00
_cell.angle_beta   90.00
_cell.angle_gamma   90.00
#
_symmetry.space_group_name_H-M   'P 1'
#
loop_
_entity.id
_entity.type
_entity.pdbx_description
1 polymer ?
#
loop_
_entity_poly.entity_id
_entity_poly.type
_entity_poly.pdbx_seq_one_letter_code
_entity_poly.pdbx_strand_id
1 'polypeptide(L)'
;MLKSKFFIFTLLVCTLLSIFIFQKRNVIFQEGNPIPFALAMSKMVIQNKEMVEVSSIDDESPYLVKRGKMDPFIEMMEQDGWSFVDRNIMTNSITFEKGDQMKSVSYKYFTRYYTLIYL
;
A
#
# COMPACT_ATOMS: atom_id res chain seq x y z
N MET A 1 6.04 -20.89 34.05
CA MET A 1 6.68 -20.17 32.93
C MET A 1 6.98 -18.70 33.23
N LEU A 2 6.07 -17.92 33.83
CA LEU A 2 6.26 -16.47 34.09
C LEU A 2 7.44 -16.08 35.01
N LYS A 3 7.92 -16.97 35.89
CA LYS A 3 9.06 -16.71 36.79
C LYS A 3 10.42 -17.13 36.22
N SER A 4 10.46 -17.64 34.99
CA SER A 4 11.73 -18.03 34.36
C SER A 4 12.56 -16.78 34.06
N LYS A 5 13.84 -16.78 34.44
CA LYS A 5 14.78 -15.68 34.14
C LYS A 5 14.83 -15.39 32.64
N PHE A 6 14.74 -16.43 31.81
CA PHE A 6 14.68 -16.29 30.35
C PHE A 6 13.40 -15.58 29.89
N PHE A 7 12.24 -15.95 30.46
CA PHE A 7 10.97 -15.31 30.14
C PHE A 7 10.97 -13.82 30.51
N ILE A 8 11.48 -13.49 31.70
CA ILE A 8 11.59 -12.10 32.16
C ILE A 8 12.53 -11.30 31.25
N PHE A 9 13.67 -11.88 30.87
CA PHE A 9 14.61 -11.25 29.95
C PHE A 9 13.97 -10.98 28.58
N THR A 10 13.30 -11.96 27.99
CA THR A 10 12.58 -11.79 26.72
C THR A 10 11.51 -10.71 26.82
N LEU A 11 10.72 -10.71 27.90
CA LEU A 11 9.70 -9.69 28.13
C LEU A 11 10.32 -8.28 28.23
N LEU A 12 11.44 -8.14 28.93
CA LEU A 12 12.16 -6.88 29.08
C LEU A 12 12.69 -6.38 27.72
N VAL A 13 13.29 -7.26 26.92
CA VAL A 13 13.75 -6.93 25.57
C VAL A 13 12.59 -6.50 24.67
N CYS A 14 11.48 -7.25 24.67
CA CYS A 14 10.29 -6.89 23.90
C CYS A 14 9.73 -5.53 24.33
N THR A 15 9.71 -5.25 25.63
CA THR A 15 9.22 -3.98 26.18
C THR A 15 10.09 -2.81 25.75
N LEU A 16 11.42 -2.94 25.87
CA LEU A 16 12.36 -1.91 25.44
C LEU A 16 12.26 -1.65 23.93
N LEU A 17 12.16 -2.71 23.11
CA LEU A 17 11.95 -2.59 21.67
C LEU A 17 10.63 -1.86 21.34
N SER A 18 9.56 -2.19 22.06
CA SER A 18 8.24 -1.56 21.85
C SER A 18 8.29 -0.06 22.16
N ILE A 19 8.94 0.33 23.26
CA ILE A 19 9.15 1.74 23.63
C ILE A 19 9.98 2.45 22.55
N PHE A 20 11.07 1.83 22.09
CA PHE A 20 11.93 2.40 21.05
C PHE A 20 11.17 2.62 19.74
N ILE A 21 10.42 1.61 19.27
CA ILE A 21 9.62 1.70 18.05
C ILE A 21 8.57 2.80 18.18
N PHE A 22 7.90 2.89 19.33
CA PHE A 22 6.89 3.92 19.56
C PHE A 22 7.50 5.33 19.55
N GLN A 23 8.64 5.54 20.21
CA GLN A 23 9.31 6.84 20.27
C GLN A 23 9.88 7.26 18.91
N LYS A 24 10.37 6.30 18.12
CA LYS A 24 10.94 6.54 16.79
C LYS A 24 9.98 6.28 15.64
N ARG A 25 8.68 6.14 15.93
CA ARG A 25 7.66 5.74 14.93
C ARG A 25 7.65 6.64 13.69
N ASN A 26 7.82 7.95 13.84
CA ASN A 26 7.81 8.88 12.71
C ASN A 26 9.04 8.73 11.80
N VAL A 27 10.16 8.24 12.34
CA VAL A 27 11.40 8.00 11.59
C VAL A 27 11.40 6.60 10.99
N ILE A 28 10.85 5.62 11.71
CA ILE A 28 10.73 4.22 11.26
C ILE A 28 9.65 4.11 10.18
N PHE A 29 8.50 4.76 10.40
CA PHE A 29 7.35 4.77 9.49
C PHE A 29 7.25 6.14 8.82
N GLN A 30 8.15 6.37 7.86
CA GLN A 30 8.19 7.62 7.08
C GLN A 30 6.95 7.80 6.20
N GLU A 31 6.25 6.71 5.89
CA GLU A 31 5.07 6.69 5.02
C GLU A 31 3.75 6.68 5.80
N GLY A 32 3.78 7.08 7.08
CA GLY A 32 2.60 7.17 7.93
C GLY A 32 2.23 5.85 8.59
N ASN A 33 0.95 5.64 8.88
CA ASN A 33 0.47 4.45 9.58
C ASN A 33 0.61 3.20 8.69
N PRO A 34 1.42 2.19 9.06
CA PRO A 34 1.61 1.00 8.24
C PRO A 34 0.43 0.01 8.28
N ILE A 35 -0.51 0.17 9.22
CA ILE A 35 -1.56 -0.81 9.49
C ILE A 35 -2.50 -1.01 8.27
N PRO A 36 -3.06 0.04 7.64
CA PRO A 36 -3.92 -0.13 6.47
C PRO A 36 -3.23 -0.86 5.31
N PHE A 37 -1.96 -0.52 5.05
CA PHE A 37 -1.16 -1.19 4.02
C PHE A 37 -0.91 -2.66 4.36
N ALA A 38 -0.59 -2.98 5.62
CA ALA A 38 -0.39 -4.35 6.07
C ALA A 38 -1.68 -5.19 5.91
N LEU A 39 -2.85 -4.61 6.21
CA LEU A 39 -4.14 -5.26 6.00
C LEU A 39 -4.43 -5.48 4.51
N ALA A 40 -4.15 -4.50 3.65
CA ALA A 40 -4.33 -4.63 2.19
C ALA A 40 -3.41 -5.71 1.59
N MET A 41 -2.12 -5.70 1.96
CA MET A 41 -1.16 -6.74 1.56
C MET A 41 -1.59 -8.12 2.06
N SER A 42 -2.07 -8.23 3.30
CA SER A 42 -2.58 -9.48 3.86
C SER A 42 -3.79 -10.00 3.08
N LYS A 43 -4.74 -9.12 2.72
CA LYS A 43 -5.87 -9.48 1.85
C LYS A 43 -5.42 -9.98 0.48
N MET A 44 -4.43 -9.33 -0.14
CA MET A 44 -3.87 -9.81 -1.41
C MET A 44 -3.33 -11.23 -1.30
N VAL A 45 -2.56 -11.53 -0.25
CA VAL A 45 -1.93 -12.85 -0.06
C VAL A 45 -2.95 -13.91 0.32
N ILE A 46 -3.79 -13.67 1.32
CA ILE A 46 -4.72 -14.65 1.87
C ILE A 46 -5.88 -14.93 0.91
N GLN A 47 -6.40 -13.88 0.24
CA GLN A 47 -7.54 -14.00 -0.68
C GLN A 47 -7.11 -14.17 -2.14
N ASN A 48 -5.80 -14.26 -2.41
CA ASN A 48 -5.22 -14.33 -3.75
C ASN A 48 -5.77 -13.25 -4.72
N LYS A 49 -5.92 -12.02 -4.22
CA LYS A 49 -6.39 -10.88 -5.01
C LYS A 49 -5.23 -10.21 -5.74
N GLU A 50 -5.46 -9.76 -6.96
CA GLU A 50 -4.46 -9.07 -7.77
C GLU A 50 -4.41 -7.55 -7.50
N MET A 51 -5.51 -7.00 -7.00
CA MET A 51 -5.66 -5.62 -6.56
C MET A 51 -6.53 -5.54 -5.30
N VAL A 52 -6.18 -4.64 -4.39
CA VAL A 52 -6.98 -4.35 -3.18
C VAL A 52 -6.96 -2.84 -2.92
N GLU A 53 -8.12 -2.24 -2.71
CA GLU A 53 -8.24 -0.88 -2.19
C GLU A 53 -7.76 -0.84 -0.73
N VAL A 54 -6.85 0.10 -0.43
CA VAL A 54 -6.38 0.36 0.92
C VAL A 54 -7.44 1.19 1.64
N SER A 55 -7.80 0.81 2.85
CA SER A 55 -8.73 1.59 3.67
C SER A 55 -8.18 3.01 3.88
N SER A 56 -9.06 4.01 3.78
CA SER A 56 -8.70 5.43 3.74
C SER A 56 -7.59 5.82 4.73
N ILE A 57 -6.56 6.46 4.18
CA ILE A 57 -5.45 7.10 4.88
C ILE A 57 -5.47 8.56 4.47
N ASP A 58 -5.58 9.49 5.42
CA ASP A 58 -5.52 10.93 5.15
C ASP A 58 -6.47 11.36 4.00
N ASP A 59 -7.71 10.86 4.01
CA ASP A 59 -8.79 11.09 3.04
C ASP A 59 -8.55 10.49 1.62
N GLU A 60 -7.47 9.74 1.42
CA GLU A 60 -7.18 9.01 0.19
C GLU A 60 -7.35 7.49 0.39
N SER A 61 -7.93 6.80 -0.60
CA SER A 61 -8.05 5.34 -0.63
C SER A 61 -7.28 4.76 -1.83
N PRO A 62 -5.94 4.65 -1.74
CA PRO A 62 -5.16 4.17 -2.88
C PRO A 62 -5.42 2.69 -3.16
N TYR A 63 -5.26 2.29 -4.42
CA TYR A 63 -5.28 0.89 -4.83
C TYR A 63 -3.89 0.28 -4.74
N LEU A 64 -3.79 -0.87 -4.06
CA LEU A 64 -2.58 -1.66 -3.96
C LEU A 64 -2.59 -2.74 -5.05
N VAL A 65 -1.55 -2.76 -5.88
CA VAL A 65 -1.31 -3.79 -6.91
C VAL A 65 0.08 -4.38 -6.78
N LYS A 66 0.31 -5.56 -7.39
CA LYS A 66 1.68 -6.09 -7.53
C LYS A 66 2.52 -5.15 -8.40
N ARG A 67 3.77 -4.94 -8.01
CA ARG A 67 4.68 -4.04 -8.73
C ARG A 67 4.81 -4.48 -10.19
N GLY A 68 4.55 -3.55 -11.10
CA GLY A 68 4.62 -3.78 -12.54
C GLY A 68 3.40 -4.50 -13.13
N LYS A 69 2.41 -4.88 -12.32
CA LYS A 69 1.13 -5.46 -12.77
C LYS A 69 0.02 -4.43 -12.59
N MET A 70 -0.03 -3.46 -13.51
CA MET A 70 -1.04 -2.40 -13.49
C MET A 70 -2.38 -2.85 -14.12
N ASP A 71 -2.36 -3.97 -14.86
CA ASP A 71 -3.50 -4.49 -15.61
C ASP A 71 -4.79 -4.58 -14.78
N PRO A 72 -4.80 -5.07 -13.52
CA PRO A 72 -6.03 -5.13 -12.72
C PRO A 72 -6.67 -3.75 -12.45
N PHE A 73 -5.85 -2.69 -12.36
CA PHE A 73 -6.35 -1.33 -12.18
C PHE A 73 -6.83 -0.74 -13.51
N ILE A 74 -6.12 -1.02 -14.60
CA ILE A 74 -6.51 -0.59 -15.95
C ILE A 74 -7.86 -1.23 -16.32
N GLU A 75 -8.01 -2.54 -16.12
CA GLU A 75 -9.26 -3.28 -16.38
C GLU A 75 -10.43 -2.72 -15.55
N MET A 76 -10.21 -2.35 -14.29
CA MET A 76 -11.23 -1.70 -13.46
C MET A 76 -11.67 -0.35 -14.06
N MET A 77 -10.73 0.48 -14.51
CA MET A 77 -11.03 1.77 -15.14
C MET A 77 -11.77 1.58 -16.48
N GLU A 78 -11.39 0.56 -17.26
CA GLU A 78 -12.05 0.19 -18.53
C GLU A 78 -13.49 -0.29 -18.31
N GLN A 79 -13.75 -1.06 -17.24
CA GLN A 79 -15.10 -1.42 -16.84
C GLN A 79 -15.96 -0.20 -16.48
N ASP A 80 -15.33 0.85 -15.94
CA ASP A 80 -15.97 2.15 -15.68
C ASP A 80 -16.09 3.06 -16.93
N GLY A 81 -15.69 2.56 -18.09
CA GLY A 81 -15.80 3.22 -19.40
C GLY A 81 -14.65 4.17 -19.73
N TRP A 82 -13.52 4.07 -19.03
CA TRP A 82 -12.30 4.80 -19.37
C TRP A 82 -11.39 3.97 -20.27
N SER A 83 -10.87 4.52 -21.35
CA SER A 83 -9.90 3.84 -22.21
C SER A 83 -8.48 4.16 -21.77
N PHE A 84 -7.63 3.13 -21.63
CA PHE A 84 -6.20 3.34 -21.36
C PHE A 84 -5.51 3.99 -22.56
N VAL A 85 -4.76 5.07 -22.31
CA VAL A 85 -4.03 5.81 -23.33
C VAL A 85 -2.54 5.50 -23.27
N ASP A 86 -1.93 5.77 -22.11
CA ASP A 86 -0.49 5.62 -21.93
C ASP A 86 -0.13 5.51 -20.44
N ARG A 87 1.06 4.93 -20.18
CA ARG A 87 1.70 4.95 -18.87
C ARG A 87 3.01 5.73 -18.94
N ASN A 88 3.03 6.91 -18.31
CA ASN A 88 4.23 7.71 -18.20
C ASN A 88 5.06 7.28 -16.98
N ILE A 89 6.21 6.65 -17.25
CA ILE A 89 7.14 6.16 -16.22
C ILE A 89 7.92 7.32 -15.57
N MET A 90 8.12 8.43 -16.28
CA MET A 90 8.88 9.58 -15.77
C MET A 90 8.09 10.34 -14.70
N THR A 91 6.78 10.45 -14.89
CA THR A 91 5.87 11.12 -13.94
C THR A 91 5.16 10.16 -12.99
N ASN A 92 5.41 8.85 -13.11
CA ASN A 92 4.67 7.79 -12.44
C ASN A 92 3.14 7.99 -12.54
N SER A 93 2.63 8.12 -13.76
CA SER A 93 1.19 8.26 -13.98
C SER A 93 0.66 7.35 -15.07
N ILE A 94 -0.64 7.08 -15.02
CA ILE A 94 -1.41 6.34 -16.02
C ILE A 94 -2.49 7.29 -16.54
N THR A 95 -2.53 7.46 -17.85
CA THR A 95 -3.49 8.34 -18.52
C THR A 95 -4.62 7.53 -19.12
N PHE A 96 -5.83 8.00 -18.88
CA PHE A 96 -7.06 7.44 -19.40
C PHE A 96 -7.90 8.52 -20.10
N GLU A 97 -8.74 8.11 -21.03
CA GLU A 97 -9.69 8.99 -21.72
C GLU A 97 -11.12 8.45 -21.68
N LYS A 98 -12.11 9.34 -21.71
CA LYS A 98 -13.54 9.00 -21.78
C LYS A 98 -14.28 10.10 -22.52
N GLY A 99 -14.46 9.92 -23.83
CA GLY A 99 -14.97 10.98 -24.71
C GLY A 99 -13.98 12.16 -24.73
N ASP A 100 -14.44 13.36 -24.41
CA ASP A 100 -13.61 14.57 -24.37
C ASP A 100 -12.85 14.76 -23.03
N GLN A 101 -12.96 13.81 -22.10
CA GLN A 101 -12.30 13.89 -20.79
C GLN A 101 -11.01 13.09 -20.78
N MET A 102 -9.92 13.68 -20.26
CA MET A 102 -8.70 12.97 -19.91
C MET A 102 -8.51 12.96 -18.40
N LYS A 103 -8.05 11.82 -17.87
CA LYS A 103 -7.69 11.65 -16.46
C LYS A 103 -6.29 11.06 -16.35
N SER A 104 -5.43 11.71 -15.56
CA SER A 104 -4.11 11.16 -15.22
C SER A 104 -4.13 10.73 -13.76
N VAL A 105 -3.89 9.44 -13.53
CA VAL A 105 -3.87 8.79 -12.22
C VAL A 105 -2.42 8.59 -11.81
N SER A 106 -2.03 9.11 -10.65
CA SER A 106 -0.67 8.97 -10.17
C SER A 106 -0.46 7.63 -9.47
N TYR A 107 0.77 7.11 -9.49
CA TYR A 107 1.15 5.92 -8.73
C TYR A 107 2.50 6.10 -8.05
N LYS A 108 2.74 5.32 -6.99
CA LYS A 108 3.98 5.32 -6.24
C LYS A 108 4.46 3.88 -6.02
N TYR A 109 5.75 3.64 -6.26
CA TYR A 109 6.38 2.40 -5.81
C TYR A 109 6.48 2.42 -4.29
N PHE A 110 5.76 1.50 -3.64
CA PHE A 110 5.66 1.45 -2.18
C PHE A 110 6.69 0.49 -1.60
N THR A 111 6.66 -0.78 -2.00
CA THR A 111 7.68 -1.76 -1.63
C THR A 111 8.34 -2.33 -2.88
N ARG A 112 9.33 -3.22 -2.68
CA ARG A 112 9.87 -4.01 -3.79
C ARG A 112 8.81 -4.84 -4.53
N TYR A 113 7.68 -5.12 -3.89
CA TYR A 113 6.63 -6.02 -4.40
C TYR A 113 5.34 -5.33 -4.81
N TYR A 114 5.10 -4.10 -4.35
CA TYR A 114 3.80 -3.44 -4.48
C TYR A 114 3.90 -2.00 -4.97
N THR A 115 2.87 -1.58 -5.69
CA THR A 115 2.65 -0.21 -6.15
C THR A 115 1.30 0.28 -5.60
N LEU A 116 1.26 1.53 -5.18
CA LEU A 116 0.04 2.24 -4.80
C LEU A 116 -0.40 3.13 -5.95
N ILE A 117 -1.69 3.16 -6.25
CA ILE A 117 -2.30 3.96 -7.31
C ILE A 117 -3.35 4.88 -6.68
N TYR A 118 -3.26 6.18 -6.95
CA TYR A 118 -4.07 7.23 -6.33
C TYR A 118 -5.05 7.80 -7.35
N LEU A 119 -6.34 7.53 -7.15
CA LEU A 119 -7.44 7.83 -8.08
C LEU A 119 -8.02 9.23 -7.92
#